data_AF-A0A2V6ZEL3-F1
#
_entry.id   AF-A0A2V6ZEL3-F1
#
_cell.length_a   1.000
_cell.length_b   1.000
_cell.length_c   1.000
_cell.angle_alpha   90.00
_cell.angle_beta   90.00
_cell.angle_gamma   90.00
#
_symmetry.space_group_name_H-M   'P 1'
#
loop_
_entity.id
_entity.type
_entity.pdbx_description
1 polymer ?
#
loop_
_entity_poly.entity_id
_entity_poly.type
_entity_poly.pdbx_seq_one_letter_code
_entity_poly.pdbx_strand_id
1 'polypeptide(L)'
;MLESWARPSKAETRPLRWTASECQDRWQREVPLLSEAALSISPADLDDRLGVSLQILAQIGGHEDVIQRFAHAWDTGEISPAMLLPMKGRIGAARLEEAVAGPRDVVSFLACGALRPALDAYFADCRSHLSDRLWVLGVCPFCGAPPGFADVTEGGQRRLACHMCGGGWVFPRLQCPFCGHQTAKDLVRLDAEEKEEGYFISACKQCRGYVKELDRRVRWNAGSALIEDWGSPHLDLVAVHAGYWRPIPSLIQLARGAG
;
A
#
# COMPACT_ATOMS: atom_id res chain seq x y z
N MET A 1 -3.25 6.52 14.45
CA MET A 1 -2.95 5.27 13.69
C MET A 1 -1.59 4.68 14.03
N LEU A 2 -0.47 5.40 13.83
CA LEU A 2 0.89 4.88 14.05
C LEU A 2 1.12 4.30 15.45
N GLU A 3 0.59 4.94 16.50
CA GLU A 3 0.65 4.41 17.86
C GLU A 3 -0.04 3.06 18.04
N SER A 4 -1.16 2.84 17.34
CA SER A 4 -1.87 1.54 17.34
C SER A 4 -1.05 0.47 16.62
N TRP A 5 -0.33 0.85 15.57
CA TRP A 5 0.57 -0.06 14.86
C TRP A 5 1.85 -0.40 15.63
N ALA A 6 2.33 0.51 16.49
CA ALA A 6 3.48 0.26 17.35
C ALA A 6 3.17 -0.71 18.50
N ARG A 7 1.89 -0.88 18.86
CA ARG A 7 1.48 -1.85 19.87
C ARG A 7 1.57 -3.27 19.29
N PRO A 8 2.18 -4.23 20.01
CA PRO A 8 2.16 -5.63 19.63
C PRO A 8 0.71 -6.06 19.37
N SER A 9 0.48 -6.78 18.27
CA SER A 9 -0.84 -7.38 18.07
C SER A 9 -1.06 -8.42 19.16
N LYS A 10 -2.30 -8.54 19.66
CA LYS A 10 -2.72 -9.73 20.42
C LYS A 10 -2.72 -10.98 19.53
N ALA A 11 -2.70 -10.79 18.21
CA ALA A 11 -2.63 -11.85 17.23
C ALA A 11 -1.33 -12.64 17.33
N GLU A 12 -1.48 -13.95 17.49
CA GLU A 12 -0.41 -14.92 17.27
C GLU A 12 -0.09 -15.07 15.77
N THR A 13 0.06 -13.96 15.04
CA THR A 13 0.46 -14.03 13.62
C THR A 13 1.89 -14.54 13.57
N ARG A 14 2.04 -15.85 13.37
CA ARG A 14 3.35 -16.49 13.28
C ARG A 14 4.03 -16.03 12.00
N PRO A 15 5.28 -15.56 12.04
CA PRO A 15 6.03 -15.23 10.85
C PRO A 15 6.05 -16.40 9.86
N LEU A 16 5.99 -16.09 8.57
CA LEU A 16 6.13 -17.05 7.50
C LEU A 16 7.58 -17.57 7.49
N ARG A 17 7.76 -18.82 7.92
CA ARG A 17 9.08 -19.47 8.06
C ARG A 17 9.51 -20.22 6.80
N TRP A 18 9.34 -19.59 5.64
CA TRP A 18 9.88 -20.12 4.40
C TRP A 18 11.38 -19.84 4.30
N THR A 19 12.10 -20.82 3.78
CA THR A 19 13.52 -20.71 3.45
C THR A 19 13.75 -19.70 2.31
N ALA A 20 15.00 -19.27 2.16
CA ALA A 20 15.41 -18.44 1.03
C ALA A 20 15.08 -19.10 -0.32
N SER A 21 15.21 -20.43 -0.42
CA SER A 21 14.92 -21.18 -1.65
C SER A 21 13.42 -21.17 -1.98
N GLU A 22 12.55 -21.38 -1.00
CA GLU A 22 11.09 -21.35 -1.18
C GLU A 22 10.56 -19.96 -1.55
N CYS A 23 11.17 -18.90 -1.00
CA CYS A 23 10.87 -17.53 -1.40
C CYS A 23 11.35 -17.23 -2.82
N GLN A 24 12.54 -17.71 -3.19
CA GLN A 24 13.14 -17.49 -4.52
C GLN A 24 12.40 -18.24 -5.63
N ASP A 25 11.93 -19.47 -5.38
CA ASP A 25 11.12 -20.22 -6.35
C ASP A 25 9.89 -19.43 -6.79
N ARG A 26 9.11 -18.94 -5.81
CA ARG A 26 7.91 -18.13 -6.06
C ARG A 26 8.23 -16.81 -6.74
N TRP A 27 9.36 -16.21 -6.37
CA TRP A 27 9.85 -15.02 -7.05
C TRP A 27 10.15 -15.30 -8.53
N GLN A 28 10.87 -16.36 -8.85
CA GLN A 28 11.18 -16.71 -10.24
C GLN A 28 9.92 -17.03 -11.06
N ARG A 29 8.89 -17.57 -10.39
CA ARG A 29 7.56 -17.84 -10.98
C ARG A 29 6.65 -16.61 -11.03
N GLU A 30 7.13 -15.45 -10.59
CA GLU A 30 6.38 -14.19 -10.54
C GLU A 30 5.08 -14.27 -9.71
N VAL A 31 5.13 -15.03 -8.61
CA VAL A 31 3.99 -15.23 -7.69
C VAL A 31 4.27 -14.51 -6.37
N PRO A 32 3.39 -13.59 -5.93
CA PRO A 32 3.50 -13.01 -4.59
C PRO A 32 3.38 -14.09 -3.51
N LEU A 33 4.20 -14.02 -2.45
CA LEU A 33 4.27 -15.07 -1.43
C LEU A 33 2.89 -15.38 -0.81
N LEU A 34 2.08 -14.36 -0.51
CA LEU A 34 0.74 -14.50 0.06
C LEU A 34 -0.22 -15.32 -0.83
N SER A 35 0.04 -15.43 -2.13
CA SER A 35 -0.79 -16.23 -3.04
C SER A 35 -0.68 -17.73 -2.78
N GLU A 36 0.40 -18.18 -2.13
CA GLU A 36 0.63 -19.58 -1.77
C GLU A 36 0.93 -19.79 -0.28
N ALA A 37 0.96 -18.72 0.51
CA ALA A 37 1.22 -18.78 1.94
C ALA A 37 -0.09 -18.91 2.72
N ALA A 38 -0.10 -19.74 3.76
CA ALA A 38 -1.23 -19.87 4.66
C ALA A 38 -1.16 -18.76 5.73
N LEU A 39 -2.03 -17.75 5.60
CA LEU A 39 -2.20 -16.70 6.59
C LEU A 39 -3.49 -16.93 7.38
N SER A 40 -3.37 -17.11 8.68
CA SER A 40 -4.50 -17.20 9.61
C SER A 40 -4.58 -15.92 10.43
N ILE A 41 -5.64 -15.15 10.23
CA ILE A 41 -5.97 -13.94 11.00
C ILE A 41 -7.44 -14.07 11.39
N SER A 42 -7.73 -14.01 12.69
CA SER A 42 -9.09 -13.97 13.21
C SER A 42 -9.63 -12.54 13.25
N PRO A 43 -10.96 -12.32 13.34
CA PRO A 43 -11.51 -10.98 13.52
C PRO A 43 -10.93 -10.24 14.74
N ALA A 44 -10.81 -10.95 15.87
CA ALA A 44 -10.28 -10.40 17.13
C ALA A 44 -8.85 -9.85 17.01
N ASP A 45 -8.06 -10.37 16.06
CA ASP A 45 -6.69 -9.90 15.77
C ASP A 45 -6.67 -8.49 15.15
N LEU A 46 -7.79 -8.08 14.55
CA LEU A 46 -7.93 -6.84 13.79
C LEU A 46 -8.82 -5.80 14.48
N ASP A 47 -9.69 -6.20 15.41
CA ASP A 47 -10.69 -5.33 16.06
C ASP A 47 -10.11 -4.02 16.60
N ASP A 48 -9.04 -4.08 17.40
CA ASP A 48 -8.40 -2.89 17.99
C ASP A 48 -7.91 -1.90 16.90
N ARG A 49 -7.44 -2.42 15.76
CA ARG A 49 -6.88 -1.61 14.65
C ARG A 49 -7.96 -1.12 13.70
N LEU A 50 -8.98 -1.93 13.47
CA LEU A 50 -10.17 -1.53 12.74
C LEU A 50 -10.90 -0.42 13.47
N GLY A 51 -11.08 -0.52 14.78
CA GLY A 51 -11.68 0.53 15.61
C GLY A 51 -10.95 1.87 15.48
N VAL A 52 -9.61 1.88 15.55
CA VAL A 52 -8.82 3.10 15.32
C VAL A 52 -8.98 3.65 13.90
N SER A 53 -9.05 2.78 12.90
CA SER A 53 -9.21 3.20 11.50
C SER A 53 -10.60 3.80 11.24
N LEU A 54 -11.65 3.17 11.77
CA LEU A 54 -13.03 3.67 11.72
C LEU A 54 -13.17 5.01 12.45
N GLN A 55 -12.52 5.17 13.62
CA GLN A 55 -12.51 6.43 14.35
C GLN A 55 -11.87 7.56 13.54
N ILE A 56 -10.77 7.28 12.82
CA ILE A 56 -10.12 8.28 11.96
C ILE A 56 -11.04 8.67 10.80
N LEU A 57 -11.72 7.72 10.16
CA LEU A 57 -12.71 8.03 9.12
C LEU A 57 -13.86 8.88 9.66
N ALA A 58 -14.35 8.58 10.87
CA ALA A 58 -15.38 9.37 11.52
C ALA A 58 -14.92 10.80 11.81
N GLN A 59 -13.64 11.01 12.16
CA GLN A 59 -13.07 12.35 12.38
C GLN A 59 -12.88 13.13 11.07
N ILE A 60 -12.59 12.44 9.96
CA ILE A 60 -12.54 13.06 8.64
C ILE A 60 -13.95 13.51 8.21
N GLY A 61 -14.97 12.73 8.57
CA GLY A 61 -16.38 12.98 8.25
C GLY A 61 -16.77 12.52 6.84
N GLY A 62 -18.07 12.51 6.55
CA GLY A 62 -18.65 12.24 5.22
C GLY A 62 -18.58 10.77 4.77
N HIS A 63 -18.29 9.87 5.71
CA HIS A 63 -18.24 8.41 5.50
C HIS A 63 -19.12 7.65 6.50
N GLU A 64 -20.04 8.32 7.18
CA GLU A 64 -20.82 7.79 8.31
C GLU A 64 -21.59 6.52 7.91
N ASP A 65 -22.23 6.57 6.76
CA ASP A 65 -22.96 5.45 6.14
C ASP A 65 -22.07 4.24 5.88
N VAL A 66 -20.86 4.47 5.35
CA VAL A 66 -19.88 3.41 5.05
C VAL A 66 -19.34 2.81 6.34
N ILE A 67 -19.07 3.65 7.35
CA ILE A 67 -18.61 3.22 8.68
C ILE A 67 -19.67 2.33 9.33
N GLN A 68 -20.94 2.74 9.31
CA GLN A 68 -22.04 1.97 9.89
C GLN A 68 -22.22 0.61 9.20
N ARG A 69 -22.23 0.59 7.87
CA ARG A 69 -22.35 -0.67 7.11
C ARG A 69 -21.15 -1.58 7.33
N PHE A 70 -19.93 -1.03 7.32
CA PHE A 70 -18.72 -1.82 7.59
C PHE A 70 -18.76 -2.44 8.99
N ALA A 71 -19.07 -1.65 10.03
CA ALA A 71 -19.13 -2.14 11.40
C ALA A 71 -20.18 -3.25 11.55
N HIS A 72 -21.39 -3.04 11.02
CA HIS A 72 -22.45 -4.04 11.06
C HIS A 72 -22.07 -5.35 10.33
N ALA A 73 -21.52 -5.23 9.12
CA ALA A 73 -21.12 -6.39 8.33
C ALA A 73 -19.90 -7.11 8.94
N TRP A 74 -19.02 -6.41 9.65
CA TRP A 74 -17.94 -7.02 10.44
C TRP A 74 -18.49 -7.80 11.63
N ASP A 75 -19.37 -7.18 12.43
CA ASP A 75 -19.95 -7.78 13.64
C ASP A 75 -20.82 -9.01 13.35
N THR A 76 -21.51 -9.01 12.21
CA THR A 76 -22.35 -10.14 11.74
C THR A 76 -21.55 -11.22 11.01
N GLY A 77 -20.26 -10.99 10.75
CA GLY A 77 -19.38 -11.92 10.05
C GLY A 77 -19.57 -11.97 8.53
N GLU A 78 -20.36 -11.06 7.95
CA GLU A 78 -20.47 -10.90 6.49
C GLU A 78 -19.12 -10.47 5.88
N ILE A 79 -18.40 -9.57 6.56
CA ILE A 79 -17.02 -9.22 6.24
C ILE A 79 -16.09 -10.01 7.15
N SER A 80 -15.17 -10.75 6.54
CA SER A 80 -14.11 -11.48 7.24
C SER A 80 -12.74 -10.86 7.00
N PRO A 81 -11.72 -11.15 7.85
CA PRO A 81 -10.34 -10.71 7.64
C PRO A 81 -9.80 -11.01 6.23
N ALA A 82 -10.19 -12.14 5.65
CA ALA A 82 -9.79 -12.55 4.29
C ALA A 82 -10.25 -11.56 3.20
N MET A 83 -11.36 -10.85 3.42
CA MET A 83 -11.85 -9.82 2.48
C MET A 83 -11.00 -8.55 2.48
N LEU A 84 -10.22 -8.30 3.53
CA LEU A 84 -9.32 -7.16 3.63
C LEU A 84 -7.98 -7.44 2.95
N LEU A 85 -7.63 -8.71 2.74
CA LEU A 85 -6.33 -9.10 2.19
C LEU A 85 -6.14 -8.53 0.77
N PRO A 86 -4.90 -8.12 0.43
CA PRO A 86 -4.60 -7.70 -0.91
C PRO A 86 -4.64 -8.87 -1.91
N MET A 87 -4.94 -8.52 -3.15
CA MET A 87 -4.79 -9.37 -4.33
C MET A 87 -3.83 -8.68 -5.31
N LYS A 88 -3.43 -9.36 -6.39
CA LYS A 88 -2.53 -8.79 -7.41
C LYS A 88 -3.04 -7.42 -7.91
N GLY A 89 -2.39 -6.34 -7.46
CA GLY A 89 -2.70 -4.96 -7.85
C GLY A 89 -3.91 -4.32 -7.16
N ARG A 90 -4.51 -4.99 -6.15
CA ARG A 90 -5.70 -4.52 -5.44
C ARG A 90 -5.55 -4.69 -3.93
N ILE A 91 -6.16 -3.78 -3.18
CA ILE A 91 -6.35 -3.91 -1.75
C ILE A 91 -7.81 -4.23 -1.49
N GLY A 92 -8.07 -5.26 -0.69
CA GLY A 92 -9.41 -5.75 -0.42
C GLY A 92 -10.05 -6.49 -1.59
N ALA A 93 -11.04 -7.31 -1.27
CA ALA A 93 -11.86 -8.02 -2.25
C ALA A 93 -12.90 -7.07 -2.86
N ALA A 94 -13.27 -7.26 -4.13
CA ALA A 94 -14.33 -6.46 -4.77
C ALA A 94 -15.67 -6.51 -4.01
N ARG A 95 -16.04 -7.70 -3.51
CA ARG A 95 -17.23 -7.90 -2.66
C ARG A 95 -17.22 -7.08 -1.36
N LEU A 96 -16.06 -6.62 -0.88
CA LEU A 96 -16.01 -5.74 0.28
C LEU A 96 -16.55 -4.35 -0.05
N GLU A 97 -16.19 -3.82 -1.22
CA GLU A 97 -16.71 -2.54 -1.73
C GLU A 97 -18.24 -2.60 -1.91
N GLU A 98 -18.75 -3.73 -2.39
CA GLU A 98 -20.18 -4.01 -2.55
C GLU A 98 -20.92 -4.10 -1.21
N ALA A 99 -20.41 -4.89 -0.25
CA ALA A 99 -21.04 -5.09 1.06
C ALA A 99 -21.23 -3.78 1.83
N VAL A 100 -20.27 -2.85 1.72
CA VAL A 100 -20.32 -1.56 2.42
C VAL A 100 -20.79 -0.41 1.54
N ALA A 101 -21.14 -0.68 0.27
CA ALA A 101 -21.48 0.33 -0.74
C ALA A 101 -20.60 1.59 -0.61
N GLY A 102 -19.28 1.39 -0.57
CA GLY A 102 -18.32 2.41 -0.17
C GLY A 102 -17.24 2.63 -1.23
N PRO A 103 -16.64 3.85 -1.28
CA PRO A 103 -15.54 4.12 -2.20
C PRO A 103 -14.34 3.19 -1.94
N ARG A 104 -13.68 2.76 -3.01
CA ARG A 104 -12.47 1.94 -2.96
C ARG A 104 -11.38 2.51 -2.05
N ASP A 105 -11.25 3.83 -2.00
CA ASP A 105 -10.23 4.51 -1.18
C ASP A 105 -10.48 4.28 0.33
N VAL A 106 -11.75 4.35 0.76
CA VAL A 106 -12.16 4.11 2.15
C VAL A 106 -11.91 2.66 2.55
N VAL A 107 -12.34 1.73 1.69
CA VAL A 107 -12.12 0.28 1.88
C VAL A 107 -10.62 -0.04 1.96
N SER A 108 -9.83 0.55 1.06
CA SER A 108 -8.37 0.35 1.04
C SER A 108 -7.69 0.92 2.27
N PHE A 109 -8.20 2.03 2.81
CA PHE A 109 -7.70 2.62 4.05
C PHE A 109 -7.98 1.73 5.25
N LEU A 110 -9.20 1.21 5.38
CA LEU A 110 -9.57 0.27 6.45
C LEU A 110 -8.71 -1.00 6.38
N ALA A 111 -8.54 -1.57 5.19
CA ALA A 111 -7.71 -2.75 4.98
C ALA A 111 -6.23 -2.50 5.35
N CYS A 112 -5.63 -1.39 4.88
CA CYS A 112 -4.27 -1.02 5.28
C CYS A 112 -4.14 -0.78 6.79
N GLY A 113 -5.08 -0.04 7.36
CA GLY A 113 -5.15 0.31 8.78
C GLY A 113 -5.18 -0.92 9.68
N ALA A 114 -5.96 -1.93 9.29
CA ALA A 114 -6.12 -3.17 10.04
C ALA A 114 -4.95 -4.13 9.85
N LEU A 115 -4.59 -4.42 8.60
CA LEU A 115 -3.71 -5.54 8.28
C LEU A 115 -2.23 -5.21 8.34
N ARG A 116 -1.84 -3.94 8.20
CA ARG A 116 -0.43 -3.60 7.98
C ARG A 116 0.52 -4.21 9.00
N PRO A 117 0.31 -4.06 10.31
CA PRO A 117 1.30 -4.57 11.25
C PRO A 117 1.28 -6.11 11.34
N ALA A 118 0.15 -6.77 11.07
CA ALA A 118 0.08 -8.23 10.99
C ALA A 118 0.87 -8.76 9.78
N LEU A 119 0.71 -8.13 8.62
CA LEU A 119 1.45 -8.50 7.40
C LEU A 119 2.94 -8.11 7.49
N ASP A 120 3.26 -7.02 8.18
CA ASP A 120 4.63 -6.61 8.48
C ASP A 120 5.37 -7.69 9.28
N ALA A 121 4.76 -8.15 10.38
CA ALA A 121 5.27 -9.25 11.19
C ALA A 121 5.31 -10.58 10.43
N TYR A 122 4.26 -10.88 9.66
CA TYR A 122 4.16 -12.13 8.90
C TYR A 122 5.29 -12.31 7.88
N PHE A 123 5.70 -11.24 7.19
CA PHE A 123 6.75 -11.30 6.16
C PHE A 123 8.15 -10.92 6.65
N ALA A 124 8.34 -10.67 7.95
CA ALA A 124 9.61 -10.17 8.50
C ALA A 124 10.83 -10.98 8.05
N ASP A 125 10.78 -12.30 8.21
CA ASP A 125 11.89 -13.21 7.85
C ASP A 125 12.13 -13.24 6.33
N CYS A 126 11.06 -13.34 5.56
CA CYS A 126 11.09 -13.44 4.09
C CYS A 126 11.70 -12.21 3.41
N ARG A 127 11.62 -11.02 4.03
CA ARG A 127 12.17 -9.77 3.44
C ARG A 127 13.67 -9.82 3.22
N SER A 128 14.39 -10.43 4.15
CA SER A 128 15.85 -10.56 4.08
C SER A 128 16.31 -11.34 2.84
N HIS A 129 15.45 -12.19 2.28
CA HIS A 129 15.76 -13.02 1.12
C HIS A 129 15.57 -12.31 -0.22
N LEU A 130 14.78 -11.23 -0.25
CA LEU A 130 14.20 -10.69 -1.48
C LEU A 130 14.39 -9.17 -1.68
N SER A 131 14.70 -8.39 -0.65
CA SER A 131 14.59 -6.92 -0.66
C SER A 131 15.45 -6.19 -1.71
N ASP A 132 16.59 -6.75 -2.10
CA ASP A 132 17.54 -6.14 -3.05
C ASP A 132 17.46 -6.74 -4.47
N ARG A 133 16.47 -7.59 -4.71
CA ARG A 133 16.29 -8.27 -5.99
C ARG A 133 15.38 -7.48 -6.92
N LEU A 134 15.65 -7.58 -8.22
CA LEU A 134 14.78 -7.04 -9.26
C LEU A 134 13.49 -7.87 -9.33
N TRP A 135 12.36 -7.18 -9.24
CA TRP A 135 11.02 -7.72 -9.44
C TRP A 135 10.37 -6.95 -10.58
N VAL A 136 9.94 -7.66 -11.62
CA VAL A 136 9.38 -7.03 -12.83
C VAL A 136 7.87 -6.85 -12.76
N LEU A 137 7.18 -7.48 -11.81
CA LEU A 137 5.77 -7.24 -11.61
C LEU A 137 5.52 -5.91 -10.89
N GLY A 138 4.49 -5.22 -11.34
CA GLY A 138 3.98 -3.97 -10.76
C GLY A 138 3.27 -4.10 -9.41
N VAL A 139 3.54 -5.16 -8.67
CA VAL A 139 2.86 -5.50 -7.40
C VAL A 139 3.88 -5.93 -6.36
N CYS A 140 3.51 -5.85 -5.09
CA CYS A 140 4.36 -6.30 -4.00
C CYS A 140 4.65 -7.81 -4.13
N PRO A 141 5.92 -8.25 -4.10
CA PRO A 141 6.28 -9.67 -4.18
C PRO A 141 5.90 -10.46 -2.91
N PHE A 142 5.55 -9.78 -1.82
CA PHE A 142 5.15 -10.43 -0.57
C PHE A 142 3.63 -10.63 -0.55
N CYS A 143 2.86 -9.53 -0.65
CA CYS A 143 1.41 -9.58 -0.46
C CYS A 143 0.58 -9.34 -1.74
N GLY A 144 1.20 -8.97 -2.86
CA GLY A 144 0.48 -8.69 -4.11
C GLY A 144 -0.20 -7.31 -4.17
N ALA A 145 -0.21 -6.53 -3.09
CA ALA A 145 -0.74 -5.16 -3.09
C ALA A 145 0.03 -4.26 -4.08
N PRO A 146 -0.61 -3.20 -4.63
CA PRO A 146 0.09 -2.25 -5.48
C PRO A 146 1.12 -1.41 -4.69
N PRO A 147 2.12 -0.80 -5.36
CA PRO A 147 3.07 0.09 -4.70
C PRO A 147 2.37 1.36 -4.19
N GLY A 148 2.79 1.84 -3.02
CA GLY A 148 2.32 3.09 -2.44
C GLY A 148 3.28 4.25 -2.64
N PHE A 149 4.58 3.98 -2.66
CA PHE A 149 5.62 5.00 -2.76
C PHE A 149 6.87 4.38 -3.42
N ALA A 150 7.83 5.20 -3.82
CA ALA A 150 9.14 4.72 -4.26
C ALA A 150 10.29 5.55 -3.70
N ASP A 151 11.44 4.92 -3.53
CA ASP A 151 12.71 5.60 -3.27
C ASP A 151 13.62 5.44 -4.50
N VAL A 152 14.36 6.49 -4.84
CA VAL A 152 15.61 6.35 -5.58
C VAL A 152 16.69 6.15 -4.53
N THR A 153 17.25 4.93 -4.47
CA THR A 153 18.26 4.56 -3.48
C THR A 153 19.59 5.28 -3.75
N GLU A 154 20.51 5.21 -2.80
CA GLU A 154 21.86 5.76 -2.95
C GLU A 154 22.57 5.26 -4.21
N GLY A 155 22.40 3.98 -4.54
CA GLY A 155 22.90 3.36 -5.77
C GLY A 155 22.14 3.75 -7.05
N GLY A 156 21.16 4.66 -6.97
CA GLY A 156 20.36 5.12 -8.10
C GLY A 156 19.32 4.11 -8.60
N GLN A 157 19.06 3.05 -7.84
CA GLN A 157 18.01 2.07 -8.15
C GLN A 157 16.66 2.62 -7.72
N ARG A 158 15.61 2.31 -8.48
CA ARG A 158 14.23 2.61 -8.06
C ARG A 158 13.71 1.45 -7.22
N ARG A 159 13.34 1.74 -5.98
CA ARG A 159 12.82 0.78 -5.02
C ARG A 159 11.37 1.13 -4.68
N LEU A 160 10.44 0.28 -5.07
CA LEU A 160 9.03 0.44 -4.72
C LEU A 160 8.78 -0.01 -3.28
N ALA A 161 7.80 0.61 -2.62
CA ALA A 161 7.40 0.32 -1.25
C ALA A 161 5.91 0.00 -1.14
N CYS A 162 5.57 -1.01 -0.35
CA CYS A 162 4.19 -1.44 -0.09
C CYS A 162 3.64 -0.83 1.19
N HIS A 163 2.52 -0.10 1.09
CA HIS A 163 1.82 0.43 2.27
C HIS A 163 0.99 -0.63 2.99
N MET A 164 0.65 -1.74 2.32
CA MET A 164 -0.07 -2.85 2.94
C MET A 164 0.83 -3.68 3.85
N CYS A 165 1.91 -4.29 3.34
CA CYS A 165 2.75 -5.18 4.16
C CYS A 165 4.10 -4.60 4.56
N GLY A 166 4.48 -3.39 4.14
CA GLY A 166 5.78 -2.78 4.44
C GLY A 166 6.98 -3.28 3.64
N GLY A 167 6.81 -4.31 2.80
CA GLY A 167 7.86 -4.80 1.92
C GLY A 167 8.28 -3.79 0.85
N GLY A 168 9.54 -3.87 0.41
CA GLY A 168 10.04 -3.11 -0.73
C GLY A 168 10.90 -3.97 -1.65
N TRP A 169 11.02 -3.55 -2.90
CA TRP A 169 11.68 -4.31 -3.97
C TRP A 169 12.25 -3.40 -5.04
N VAL A 170 13.34 -3.83 -5.69
CA VAL A 170 13.90 -3.11 -6.84
C VAL A 170 13.00 -3.31 -8.04
N PHE A 171 12.69 -2.22 -8.74
CA PHE A 171 11.81 -2.22 -9.91
C PHE A 171 12.43 -1.44 -11.07
N PRO A 172 12.19 -1.82 -12.34
CA PRO A 172 12.74 -1.10 -13.49
C PRO A 172 12.38 0.39 -13.49
N ARG A 173 13.39 1.25 -13.63
CA ARG A 173 13.23 2.71 -13.60
C ARG A 173 12.32 3.27 -14.68
N LEU A 174 12.35 2.67 -15.87
CA LEU A 174 11.65 3.16 -17.06
C LEU A 174 10.35 2.40 -17.34
N GLN A 175 9.81 1.69 -16.35
CA GLN A 175 8.57 0.95 -16.46
C GLN A 175 7.48 1.54 -15.56
N CYS A 176 6.25 1.63 -16.09
CA CYS A 176 5.09 1.94 -15.26
C CYS A 176 4.73 0.72 -14.39
N PRO A 177 4.63 0.85 -13.06
CA PRO A 177 4.25 -0.27 -12.21
C PRO A 177 2.76 -0.63 -12.30
N PHE A 178 1.95 0.10 -13.05
CA PHE A 178 0.52 -0.17 -13.14
C PHE A 178 0.13 -0.84 -14.46
N CYS A 179 0.55 -0.29 -15.60
CA CYS A 179 0.25 -0.86 -16.93
C CYS A 179 1.43 -1.58 -17.58
N GLY A 180 2.62 -1.56 -16.96
CA GLY A 180 3.80 -2.22 -17.48
C GLY A 180 4.45 -1.56 -18.69
N HIS A 181 3.95 -0.40 -19.16
CA HIS A 181 4.51 0.30 -20.32
C HIS A 181 5.96 0.76 -20.06
N GLN A 182 6.85 0.59 -21.05
CA GLN A 182 8.31 0.75 -20.92
C GLN A 182 8.91 1.83 -21.84
N THR A 183 8.25 2.99 -21.95
CA THR A 183 8.73 4.09 -22.80
C THR A 183 9.04 5.31 -21.95
N ALA A 184 10.31 5.77 -21.98
CA ALA A 184 10.75 6.94 -21.21
C ALA A 184 9.97 8.22 -21.52
N LYS A 185 9.36 8.33 -22.72
CA LYS A 185 8.52 9.47 -23.12
C LYS A 185 7.16 9.52 -22.39
N ASP A 186 6.72 8.37 -21.86
CA ASP A 186 5.41 8.18 -21.25
C ASP A 186 5.44 8.19 -19.74
N LEU A 187 6.62 8.03 -19.13
CA LEU A 187 6.84 8.33 -17.71
C LEU A 187 7.28 9.79 -17.58
N VAL A 188 6.42 10.62 -17.03
CA VAL A 188 6.68 12.04 -16.80
C VAL A 188 6.86 12.32 -15.33
N ARG A 189 7.73 13.29 -15.05
CA ARG A 189 7.83 13.92 -13.75
C ARG A 189 6.82 15.06 -13.68
N LEU A 190 5.95 15.04 -12.68
CA LEU A 190 5.14 16.21 -12.34
C LEU A 190 5.89 16.96 -11.23
N ASP A 191 6.06 18.26 -11.41
CA ASP A 191 6.68 19.14 -10.44
C ASP A 191 5.60 19.96 -9.72
N ALA A 192 5.74 20.11 -8.40
CA ALA A 192 4.96 21.09 -7.64
C ALA A 192 5.54 22.50 -7.84
N GLU A 193 4.71 23.53 -7.66
CA GLU A 193 5.13 24.94 -7.78
C GLU A 193 6.25 25.27 -6.79
N GLU A 194 6.13 24.81 -5.54
CA GLU A 194 7.20 24.82 -4.55
C GLU A 194 7.96 23.49 -4.60
N LYS A 195 9.26 23.56 -4.92
CA LYS A 195 10.11 22.37 -4.98
C LYS A 195 10.51 21.94 -3.59
N GLU A 196 9.87 20.90 -3.07
CA GLU A 196 10.40 20.18 -1.93
C GLU A 196 11.57 19.29 -2.38
N GLU A 197 12.79 19.59 -1.91
CA GLU A 197 14.00 18.89 -2.38
C GLU A 197 13.90 17.37 -2.28
N GLY A 198 14.34 16.66 -3.32
CA GLY A 198 14.34 15.20 -3.37
C GLY A 198 12.98 14.56 -3.70
N TYR A 199 11.86 15.23 -3.44
CA TYR A 199 10.53 14.71 -3.77
C TYR A 199 10.16 14.93 -5.22
N PHE A 200 9.43 13.97 -5.80
CA PHE A 200 8.84 14.10 -7.12
C PHE A 200 7.70 13.12 -7.36
N ILE A 201 6.90 13.39 -8.39
CA ILE A 201 5.81 12.51 -8.81
C ILE A 201 6.20 11.87 -10.14
N SER A 202 6.26 10.55 -10.18
CA SER A 202 6.41 9.77 -11.41
C SER A 202 5.05 9.32 -11.91
N ALA A 203 4.64 9.77 -13.10
CA ALA A 203 3.31 9.58 -13.63
C ALA A 203 3.34 8.99 -15.05
N CYS A 204 2.37 8.15 -15.38
CA CYS A 204 2.29 7.49 -16.69
C CYS A 204 1.22 8.13 -17.57
N LYS A 205 1.59 8.60 -18.77
CA LYS A 205 0.66 9.18 -19.74
C LYS A 205 -0.38 8.18 -20.25
N GLN A 206 0.00 6.90 -20.37
CA GLN A 206 -0.86 5.85 -20.94
C GLN A 206 -2.00 5.46 -20.01
N CYS A 207 -1.68 5.06 -18.78
CA CYS A 207 -2.71 4.61 -17.83
C CYS A 207 -3.16 5.72 -16.89
N ARG A 208 -2.50 6.88 -16.86
CA ARG A 208 -2.76 7.98 -15.92
C ARG A 208 -2.48 7.63 -14.45
N GLY A 209 -1.77 6.54 -14.18
CA GLY A 209 -1.33 6.17 -12.84
C GLY A 209 -0.10 6.96 -12.38
N TYR A 210 0.02 7.29 -11.09
CA TYR A 210 1.21 7.93 -10.52
C TYR A 210 1.74 7.26 -9.24
N VAL A 211 3.01 7.50 -8.95
CA VAL A 211 3.71 7.12 -7.72
C VAL A 211 4.49 8.34 -7.23
N LYS A 212 4.37 8.68 -5.95
CA LYS A 212 5.26 9.65 -5.31
C LYS A 212 6.60 8.99 -5.01
N GLU A 213 7.67 9.71 -5.29
CA GLU A 213 9.03 9.20 -5.13
C GLU A 213 9.91 10.19 -4.35
N LEU A 214 10.89 9.63 -3.64
CA LEU A 214 11.91 10.39 -2.93
C LEU A 214 13.31 9.97 -3.36
N ASP A 215 14.13 10.94 -3.74
CA ASP A 215 15.55 10.73 -4.00
C ASP A 215 16.35 10.74 -2.70
N ARG A 216 16.73 9.54 -2.22
CA ARG A 216 17.50 9.35 -0.98
C ARG A 216 18.92 9.92 -1.07
N ARG A 217 19.43 10.18 -2.28
CA ARG A 217 20.73 10.85 -2.48
C ARG A 217 20.66 12.34 -2.14
N VAL A 218 19.46 12.92 -2.21
CA VAL A 218 19.18 14.31 -1.84
C VAL A 218 18.70 14.38 -0.39
N ARG A 219 17.77 13.51 0.01
CA ARG A 219 17.25 13.40 1.38
C ARG A 219 17.64 12.08 2.04
N TRP A 220 18.89 12.01 2.50
CA TRP A 220 19.47 10.80 3.10
C TRP A 220 18.87 10.45 4.47
N ASN A 221 18.40 11.45 5.23
CA ASN A 221 17.84 11.29 6.58
C ASN A 221 16.31 11.13 6.61
N ALA A 222 15.70 10.92 5.45
CA ALA A 222 14.26 10.71 5.35
C ALA A 222 13.80 9.46 6.12
N GLY A 223 12.59 9.50 6.67
CA GLY A 223 11.92 8.40 7.34
C GLY A 223 11.49 7.28 6.39
N SER A 224 10.66 6.36 6.91
CA SER A 224 10.14 5.26 6.10
C SER A 224 9.24 5.76 4.97
N ALA A 225 9.19 5.03 3.85
CA ALA A 225 8.40 5.40 2.67
C ALA A 225 6.93 5.75 2.98
N LEU A 226 6.30 5.09 3.96
CA LEU A 226 4.93 5.40 4.37
C LEU A 226 4.80 6.76 5.06
N ILE A 227 5.76 7.11 5.92
CA ILE A 227 5.78 8.40 6.60
C ILE A 227 6.01 9.52 5.59
N GLU A 228 6.91 9.30 4.63
CA GLU A 228 7.18 10.29 3.57
C GLU A 228 6.01 10.43 2.59
N ASP A 229 5.29 9.34 2.30
CA ASP A 229 4.03 9.43 1.55
C ASP A 229 2.98 10.26 2.30
N TRP A 230 2.76 9.99 3.59
CA TRP A 230 1.75 10.73 4.38
C TRP A 230 2.15 12.18 4.67
N GLY A 231 3.46 12.45 4.77
CA GLY A 231 4.02 13.78 5.00
C GLY A 231 4.03 14.69 3.76
N SER A 232 3.76 14.14 2.58
CA SER A 232 3.76 14.87 1.31
C SER A 232 2.39 14.94 0.61
N PRO A 233 1.29 15.29 1.31
CA PRO A 233 -0.05 15.24 0.71
C PRO A 233 -0.19 16.23 -0.46
N HIS A 234 0.45 17.39 -0.40
CA HIS A 234 0.41 18.40 -1.46
C HIS A 234 0.81 17.85 -2.85
N LEU A 235 1.67 16.82 -2.92
CA LEU A 235 2.01 16.15 -4.17
C LEU A 235 0.85 15.33 -4.76
N ASP A 236 0.01 14.73 -3.92
CA ASP A 236 -1.22 14.08 -4.38
C ASP A 236 -2.20 15.12 -4.95
N LEU A 237 -2.27 16.33 -4.38
CA LEU A 237 -3.07 17.42 -4.98
C LEU A 237 -2.59 17.74 -6.40
N VAL A 238 -1.28 17.92 -6.60
CA VAL A 238 -0.71 18.20 -7.93
C VAL A 238 -1.10 17.11 -8.93
N ALA A 239 -0.92 15.84 -8.56
CA ALA A 239 -1.25 14.71 -9.43
C ALA A 239 -2.76 14.63 -9.75
N VAL A 240 -3.62 14.80 -8.75
CA VAL A 240 -5.07 14.72 -8.91
C VAL A 240 -5.60 15.88 -9.76
N HIS A 241 -5.15 17.13 -9.55
CA HIS A 241 -5.53 18.26 -10.39
C HIS A 241 -5.07 18.08 -11.84
N ALA A 242 -3.92 17.43 -12.04
CA ALA A 242 -3.44 17.07 -13.37
C ALA A 242 -4.18 15.86 -13.98
N GLY A 243 -5.15 15.25 -13.29
CA GLY A 243 -5.99 14.14 -13.75
C GLY A 243 -5.31 12.77 -13.71
N TYR A 244 -4.44 12.53 -12.73
CA TYR A 244 -3.81 11.23 -12.49
C TYR A 244 -4.41 10.52 -11.27
N TRP A 245 -4.31 9.19 -11.24
CA TRP A 245 -4.82 8.34 -10.17
C TRP A 245 -3.72 7.48 -9.54
N ARG A 246 -3.95 6.99 -8.32
CA ARG A 246 -3.13 5.96 -7.67
C ARG A 246 -4.04 4.94 -6.99
N PRO A 247 -3.62 3.66 -6.85
CA PRO A 247 -4.45 2.61 -6.28
C PRO A 247 -4.47 2.55 -4.75
N ILE A 248 -3.57 3.28 -4.09
CA ILE A 248 -3.48 3.38 -2.63
C ILE A 248 -4.12 4.72 -2.22
N PRO A 249 -5.05 4.75 -1.26
CA PRO A 249 -5.71 5.98 -0.86
C PRO A 249 -4.69 6.99 -0.33
N SER A 250 -4.67 8.18 -0.91
CA SER A 250 -4.01 9.33 -0.27
C SER A 250 -4.94 9.93 0.81
N LEU A 251 -4.35 10.57 1.82
CA LEU A 251 -5.13 11.25 2.87
C LEU A 251 -6.07 12.32 2.29
N ILE A 252 -5.68 12.95 1.18
CA ILE A 252 -6.52 13.93 0.47
C ILE A 252 -7.74 13.30 -0.19
N GLN A 253 -7.59 12.12 -0.80
CA GLN A 253 -8.72 11.44 -1.42
C GLN A 253 -9.75 11.03 -0.36
N LEU A 254 -9.28 10.56 0.81
CA LEU A 254 -10.15 10.26 1.94
C LEU A 254 -10.89 11.50 2.45
N ALA A 255 -10.22 12.65 2.52
CA ALA A 255 -10.83 13.91 2.93
C ALA A 255 -11.77 14.52 1.87
N ARG A 256 -11.51 14.29 0.58
CA ARG A 256 -12.34 14.82 -0.53
C ARG A 256 -13.62 14.03 -0.77
N GLY A 257 -13.62 12.73 -0.47
CA GLY A 257 -14.83 11.90 -0.54
C GLY A 257 -15.87 12.22 0.54
N ALA A 258 -15.58 13.17 1.43
CA ALA A 258 -16.42 13.58 2.55
C ALA A 258 -17.40 14.72 2.23
N GLY A 259 -17.47 15.16 0.97
CA GLY A 259 -18.25 16.33 0.52
C GLY A 259 -19.23 16.02 -0.60
#